data_AF-A0A4Y9YSA1-F1
#
_entry.id   AF-A0A4Y9YSA1-F1
#
_cell.length_a   1.000
_cell.length_b   1.000
_cell.length_c   1.000
_cell.angle_alpha   90.00
_cell.angle_beta   90.00
_cell.angle_gamma   90.00
#
_symmetry.space_group_name_H-M   'P 1'
#
loop_
_entity.id
_entity.type
_entity.pdbx_description
1 polymer ?
#
loop_
_entity_poly.entity_id
_entity_poly.type
_entity_poly.pdbx_seq_one_letter_code
_entity_poly.pdbx_strand_id
1 'polypeptide(L)'
;MVKLASLAAFIGLAASASAHTIFQELYVNGVDQGHINGIRVPDYDGPITDVTSNDLICNGGINPYHQPISKTVITVPAGAQVTTEWHHTLNGADPSDSADPIDPSHHGPVIAYLAQIPDATQSDVTGLKWFKIWEDGMNSDQSWGVDRLIASKGKVSFTIPSCIPAGQYLLRAEIIALHAAGSYPGAQFYMECAQLQITGGGNTSPATVSFPGAYKGSDPGVTINIYQHLNSYTVPGPAVFSCDGTLPPPQSTQPGTLIIDSHAHQHVHCAKPEFWCYRRSLRTVRRNRVSNALDGRAPYKSTPTLWMVKAGFTIAKTRAQDEGCFRISRFCGLLGNFWLRQHRLFCESFPGRVTWVYADRLPDSLFGLWLQSVGVNGVWQGQGVGVRVPSANGPITDLTSNNIICNTNFLQPVSSTIITVPAGAQVTAEFHHKSAGYTGPDPSDPIDPTNKGPLTAYLAEVPSATQSTVTGLKWFKIWEDGLIASSHQWGSDRLFINGGNATFTIPSCIKAGQYLLRVEDIALQDASSYPGAQFFMSCAQLEITGGGNASPATVSFPGAYTPTDPGIVTDIYSVEDYTVPGPAVFTC
;
A
#
# COMPACT_ATOMS: atom_id res chain seq x y z
N MET A 1 59.46 -3.35 -1.95
CA MET A 1 58.26 -3.29 -1.07
C MET A 1 57.03 -3.44 -1.96
N VAL A 2 55.92 -3.96 -1.44
CA VAL A 2 54.78 -4.46 -2.23
C VAL A 2 53.50 -3.65 -1.93
N LYS A 3 52.62 -3.58 -2.94
CA LYS A 3 51.15 -3.31 -2.98
C LYS A 3 50.41 -3.28 -1.61
N LEU A 4 49.27 -2.58 -1.45
CA LEU A 4 48.14 -2.39 -2.37
C LEU A 4 47.54 -0.96 -2.32
N ALA A 5 46.72 -0.65 -3.33
CA ALA A 5 45.72 0.42 -3.25
C ALA A 5 44.36 -0.17 -2.81
N SER A 6 43.48 0.65 -2.23
CA SER A 6 42.06 0.34 -2.04
C SER A 6 41.23 1.62 -2.00
N LEU A 7 40.49 1.88 -3.07
CA LEU A 7 39.30 2.74 -3.01
C LEU A 7 38.18 1.93 -2.35
N ALA A 8 37.52 2.51 -1.35
CA ALA A 8 36.30 1.95 -0.77
C ALA A 8 35.11 2.85 -1.17
N ALA A 9 34.48 2.54 -2.30
CA ALA A 9 33.22 3.17 -2.68
C ALA A 9 32.08 2.48 -1.94
N PHE A 10 31.50 3.16 -0.93
CA PHE A 10 30.26 2.72 -0.31
C PHE A 10 29.08 3.18 -1.15
N ILE A 11 28.53 2.26 -1.95
CA ILE A 11 27.23 2.44 -2.59
C ILE A 11 26.18 2.13 -1.53
N GLY A 12 25.53 3.17 -1.02
CA GLY A 12 24.31 3.00 -0.23
C GLY A 12 23.16 2.65 -1.15
N LEU A 13 22.67 1.41 -1.10
CA LEU A 13 21.38 1.08 -1.71
C LEU A 13 20.27 1.69 -0.84
N ALA A 14 19.75 2.84 -1.27
CA ALA A 14 18.40 3.23 -0.89
C ALA A 14 17.44 2.21 -1.53
N ALA A 15 16.69 1.48 -0.71
CA ALA A 15 15.55 0.72 -1.19
C ALA A 15 14.42 1.70 -1.45
N SER A 16 14.23 2.08 -2.71
CA SER A 16 13.05 2.86 -3.11
C SER A 16 11.79 2.09 -2.71
N ALA A 17 10.84 2.77 -2.07
CA ALA A 17 9.49 2.25 -1.92
C ALA A 17 8.82 2.25 -3.31
N SER A 18 9.01 1.14 -4.03
CA SER A 18 8.31 0.83 -5.27
C SER A 18 6.81 0.80 -5.02
N ALA A 19 6.05 1.56 -5.82
CA ALA A 19 4.59 1.50 -5.88
C ALA A 19 4.23 1.26 -7.35
N HIS A 20 4.23 0.00 -7.74
CA HIS A 20 4.49 -0.39 -9.13
C HIS A 20 3.54 -1.51 -9.60
N THR A 21 3.62 -1.92 -10.87
CA THR A 21 2.81 -3.02 -11.42
C THR A 21 3.37 -3.55 -12.75
N ILE A 22 3.07 -4.81 -13.08
CA ILE A 22 3.46 -5.49 -14.33
C ILE A 22 2.27 -6.26 -14.91
N PHE A 23 1.97 -6.07 -16.20
CA PHE A 23 1.04 -6.93 -16.95
C PHE A 23 1.74 -8.26 -17.28
N GLN A 24 1.26 -9.35 -16.66
CA GLN A 24 1.97 -10.64 -16.70
C GLN A 24 1.14 -11.87 -17.05
N GLU A 25 -0.21 -11.81 -17.08
CA GLU A 25 -1.02 -12.91 -17.62
C GLU A 25 -2.06 -12.40 -18.62
N LEU A 26 -2.30 -13.15 -19.70
CA LEU A 26 -3.32 -12.86 -20.71
C LEU A 26 -4.28 -14.04 -20.81
N TYR A 27 -5.59 -13.76 -20.85
CA TYR A 27 -6.64 -14.74 -21.07
C TYR A 27 -7.27 -14.51 -22.45
N VAL A 28 -7.67 -15.59 -23.12
CA VAL A 28 -8.39 -15.56 -24.40
C VAL A 28 -9.72 -16.28 -24.24
N ASN A 29 -10.83 -15.53 -24.37
CA ASN A 29 -12.19 -16.00 -24.06
C ASN A 29 -12.30 -16.71 -22.70
N GLY A 30 -11.63 -16.16 -21.67
CA GLY A 30 -11.58 -16.71 -20.31
C GLY A 30 -10.59 -17.88 -20.11
N VAL A 31 -9.87 -18.31 -21.15
CA VAL A 31 -8.82 -19.32 -21.04
C VAL A 31 -7.47 -18.64 -20.79
N ASP A 32 -6.93 -18.83 -19.59
CA ASP A 32 -5.55 -18.46 -19.24
C ASP A 32 -4.53 -19.01 -20.26
N GLN A 33 -3.58 -18.17 -20.69
CA GLN A 33 -2.48 -18.56 -21.57
C GLN A 33 -1.19 -18.90 -20.81
N GLY A 34 -1.17 -18.66 -19.50
CA GLY A 34 -0.10 -18.98 -18.56
C GLY A 34 0.73 -17.77 -18.14
N HIS A 35 1.14 -17.77 -16.88
CA HIS A 35 2.05 -16.81 -16.26
C HIS A 35 3.27 -16.45 -17.16
N ILE A 36 3.49 -15.15 -17.37
CA ILE A 36 4.50 -14.52 -18.25
C ILE A 36 4.57 -15.04 -19.69
N ASN A 37 3.61 -15.87 -20.12
CA ASN A 37 3.69 -16.58 -21.38
C ASN A 37 3.23 -15.69 -22.54
N GLY A 38 4.10 -15.53 -23.55
CA GLY A 38 3.83 -14.68 -24.71
C GLY A 38 3.87 -13.17 -24.42
N ILE A 39 4.29 -12.74 -23.23
CA ILE A 39 4.38 -11.32 -22.84
C ILE A 39 5.85 -10.92 -22.66
N ARG A 40 6.17 -9.66 -23.01
CA ARG A 40 7.49 -9.05 -22.80
C ARG A 40 7.54 -8.31 -21.46
N VAL A 41 7.63 -9.08 -20.39
CA VAL A 41 7.67 -8.57 -19.01
C VAL A 41 9.07 -8.10 -18.58
N PRO A 42 9.19 -7.05 -17.76
CA PRO A 42 10.43 -6.69 -17.07
C PRO A 42 10.69 -7.54 -15.81
N ASP A 43 11.93 -7.60 -15.35
CA ASP A 43 12.30 -8.12 -14.01
C ASP A 43 12.14 -7.05 -12.90
N TYR A 44 11.93 -5.79 -13.28
CA TYR A 44 11.71 -4.65 -12.39
C TYR A 44 10.42 -3.93 -12.79
N ASP A 45 9.62 -3.63 -11.79
CA ASP A 45 8.24 -3.15 -11.86
C ASP A 45 8.12 -1.63 -12.10
N GLY A 46 9.24 -0.90 -12.08
CA GLY A 46 9.27 0.56 -12.15
C GLY A 46 8.67 1.18 -13.42
N PRO A 47 8.23 2.45 -13.34
CA PRO A 47 7.59 3.13 -14.46
C PRO A 47 8.60 3.68 -15.48
N ILE A 48 8.16 3.73 -16.74
CA ILE A 48 8.71 4.68 -17.72
C ILE A 48 8.09 6.06 -17.41
N THR A 49 8.88 7.14 -17.48
CA THR A 49 8.41 8.51 -17.21
C THR A 49 8.67 9.50 -18.35
N ASP A 50 9.52 9.15 -19.32
CA ASP A 50 9.79 9.95 -20.51
C ASP A 50 8.97 9.47 -21.72
N VAL A 51 7.98 10.26 -22.14
CA VAL A 51 7.14 9.94 -23.30
C VAL A 51 7.87 10.07 -24.65
N THR A 52 9.13 10.51 -24.63
CA THR A 52 10.02 10.56 -25.81
C THR A 52 10.94 9.35 -25.94
N SER A 53 11.03 8.47 -24.92
CA SER A 53 11.81 7.23 -24.99
C SER A 53 11.14 6.15 -25.86
N ASN A 54 11.96 5.28 -26.45
CA ASN A 54 11.51 4.03 -27.07
C ASN A 54 11.00 3.01 -26.03
N ASP A 55 11.39 3.12 -24.76
CA ASP A 55 10.95 2.20 -23.70
C ASP A 55 9.44 2.30 -23.45
N LEU A 56 8.83 3.47 -23.73
CA LEU A 56 7.38 3.68 -23.69
C LEU A 56 6.60 2.79 -24.67
N ILE A 57 7.27 2.15 -25.64
CA ILE A 57 6.60 1.31 -26.64
C ILE A 57 6.11 -0.02 -26.03
N CYS A 58 6.95 -0.69 -25.24
CA CYS A 58 6.69 -2.06 -24.75
C CYS A 58 7.42 -2.37 -23.42
N ASN A 59 7.65 -1.35 -22.57
CA ASN A 59 8.67 -1.34 -21.52
C ASN A 59 10.09 -1.54 -22.08
N GLY A 60 11.09 -1.54 -21.20
CA GLY A 60 12.49 -1.83 -21.54
C GLY A 60 13.49 -0.84 -20.95
N GLY A 61 14.71 -0.85 -21.49
CA GLY A 61 15.75 0.15 -21.21
C GLY A 61 16.17 0.18 -19.74
N ILE A 62 15.59 1.12 -18.98
CA ILE A 62 15.75 1.25 -17.53
C ILE A 62 15.14 0.07 -16.75
N ASN A 63 14.18 -0.63 -17.35
CA ASN A 63 13.51 -1.81 -16.82
C ASN A 63 13.89 -3.03 -17.69
N PRO A 64 14.93 -3.81 -17.33
CA PRO A 64 15.38 -4.93 -18.15
C PRO A 64 14.32 -6.02 -18.27
N TYR A 65 14.08 -6.50 -19.51
CA TYR A 65 13.18 -7.64 -19.74
C TYR A 65 13.66 -8.91 -19.04
N HIS A 66 12.71 -9.67 -18.49
CA HIS A 66 12.93 -11.02 -17.97
C HIS A 66 13.59 -11.92 -19.03
N GLN A 67 14.54 -12.76 -18.60
CA GLN A 67 15.31 -13.62 -19.51
C GLN A 67 15.12 -15.12 -19.25
N PRO A 68 14.80 -15.92 -20.28
CA PRO A 68 14.66 -15.55 -21.69
C PRO A 68 13.31 -14.89 -22.01
N ILE A 69 13.32 -13.82 -22.83
CA ILE A 69 12.09 -13.21 -23.36
C ILE A 69 11.25 -14.29 -24.07
N SER A 70 9.96 -14.38 -23.71
CA SER A 70 9.06 -15.39 -24.24
C SER A 70 9.02 -15.40 -25.77
N LYS A 71 9.04 -16.61 -26.36
CA LYS A 71 8.89 -16.83 -27.81
C LYS A 71 7.55 -17.46 -28.19
N THR A 72 6.62 -17.53 -27.24
CA THR A 72 5.22 -17.88 -27.51
C THR A 72 4.55 -16.74 -28.25
N VAL A 73 3.72 -17.09 -29.25
CA VAL A 73 2.79 -16.19 -29.92
C VAL A 73 1.38 -16.72 -29.68
N ILE A 74 0.58 -15.97 -28.93
CA ILE A 74 -0.75 -16.36 -28.47
C ILE A 74 -1.74 -16.28 -29.63
N THR A 75 -2.47 -17.37 -29.89
CA THR A 75 -3.47 -17.38 -30.98
C THR A 75 -4.79 -16.81 -30.49
N VAL A 76 -5.23 -15.71 -31.11
CA VAL A 76 -6.46 -14.98 -30.73
C VAL A 76 -7.40 -14.86 -31.93
N PRO A 77 -8.67 -15.29 -31.83
CA PRO A 77 -9.67 -14.98 -32.86
C PRO A 77 -9.99 -13.47 -32.87
N ALA A 78 -10.11 -12.87 -34.06
CA ALA A 78 -10.69 -11.54 -34.18
C ALA A 78 -12.14 -11.55 -33.67
N GLY A 79 -12.52 -10.59 -32.84
CA GLY A 79 -13.79 -10.61 -32.09
C GLY A 79 -13.77 -11.39 -30.78
N ALA A 80 -12.65 -12.03 -30.40
CA ALA A 80 -12.52 -12.65 -29.07
C ALA A 80 -12.43 -11.60 -27.96
N GLN A 81 -12.95 -11.94 -26.78
CA GLN A 81 -12.61 -11.23 -25.56
C GLN A 81 -11.19 -11.64 -25.13
N VAL A 82 -10.39 -10.66 -24.73
CA VAL A 82 -9.14 -10.86 -24.02
C VAL A 82 -9.20 -10.20 -22.65
N THR A 83 -8.49 -10.76 -21.68
CA THR A 83 -8.33 -10.16 -20.34
C THR A 83 -6.85 -10.04 -20.06
N THR A 84 -6.37 -8.84 -19.75
CA THR A 84 -5.02 -8.62 -19.21
C THR A 84 -5.06 -8.68 -17.70
N GLU A 85 -4.04 -9.25 -17.07
CA GLU A 85 -3.90 -9.31 -15.62
C GLU A 85 -2.57 -8.70 -15.16
N TRP A 86 -2.71 -7.77 -14.22
CA TRP A 86 -1.68 -6.94 -13.65
C TRP A 86 -1.48 -7.27 -12.16
N HIS A 87 -0.24 -7.21 -11.68
CA HIS A 87 0.11 -7.40 -10.27
C HIS A 87 1.31 -6.55 -9.88
N HIS A 88 1.50 -6.32 -8.58
CA HIS A 88 2.58 -5.47 -8.07
C HIS A 88 3.97 -5.96 -8.54
N THR A 89 4.21 -7.28 -8.43
CA THR A 89 5.50 -7.89 -8.77
C THR A 89 5.36 -9.09 -9.71
N LEU A 90 6.48 -9.54 -10.28
CA LEU A 90 6.55 -10.67 -11.22
C LEU A 90 6.35 -12.07 -10.58
N ASN A 91 5.65 -12.15 -9.43
CA ASN A 91 5.39 -13.40 -8.69
C ASN A 91 3.96 -13.93 -8.85
N GLY A 92 3.10 -13.23 -9.60
CA GLY A 92 1.66 -13.44 -9.64
C GLY A 92 0.93 -12.70 -8.51
N ALA A 93 -0.35 -13.03 -8.32
CA ALA A 93 -1.20 -12.43 -7.29
C ALA A 93 -0.73 -12.75 -5.86
N ASP A 94 -0.59 -11.73 -5.01
CA ASP A 94 -0.34 -11.89 -3.58
C ASP A 94 -1.45 -11.25 -2.74
N PRO A 95 -2.43 -12.03 -2.25
CA PRO A 95 -3.50 -11.55 -1.37
C PRO A 95 -3.05 -11.06 0.02
N SER A 96 -1.75 -11.03 0.31
CA SER A 96 -1.17 -10.43 1.52
C SER A 96 -0.42 -9.12 1.25
N ASP A 97 -0.20 -8.75 0.00
CA ASP A 97 0.33 -7.46 -0.41
C ASP A 97 -0.82 -6.43 -0.56
N SER A 98 -0.70 -5.28 0.12
CA SER A 98 -1.68 -4.19 0.05
C SER A 98 -1.61 -3.37 -1.25
N ALA A 99 -0.53 -3.52 -2.02
CA ALA A 99 -0.34 -2.88 -3.31
C ALA A 99 -0.56 -3.84 -4.50
N ASP A 100 -1.02 -5.07 -4.28
CA ASP A 100 -1.47 -5.95 -5.37
C ASP A 100 -2.93 -5.62 -5.76
N PRO A 101 -3.25 -5.26 -7.02
CA PRO A 101 -2.43 -5.35 -8.25
C PRO A 101 -1.58 -4.12 -8.60
N ILE A 102 -1.90 -2.97 -8.03
CA ILE A 102 -1.15 -1.72 -8.04
C ILE A 102 -1.56 -0.94 -6.78
N ASP A 103 -0.68 -0.12 -6.25
CA ASP A 103 -0.95 0.73 -5.07
C ASP A 103 -2.25 1.57 -5.25
N PRO A 104 -3.18 1.58 -4.28
CA PRO A 104 -4.46 2.30 -4.40
C PRO A 104 -4.37 3.81 -4.66
N SER A 105 -3.24 4.46 -4.40
CA SER A 105 -3.02 5.88 -4.73
C SER A 105 -2.78 6.14 -6.21
N HIS A 106 -2.51 5.11 -7.01
CA HIS A 106 -2.04 5.23 -8.40
C HIS A 106 -3.17 5.45 -9.42
N HIS A 107 -4.17 6.24 -9.02
CA HIS A 107 -5.30 6.67 -9.85
C HIS A 107 -4.88 7.11 -11.26
N GLY A 108 -5.62 6.65 -12.26
CA GLY A 108 -5.36 6.94 -13.66
C GLY A 108 -6.09 6.01 -14.64
N PRO A 109 -5.89 6.19 -15.96
CA PRO A 109 -6.49 5.34 -16.97
C PRO A 109 -5.80 3.98 -17.11
N VAL A 110 -6.55 3.03 -17.67
CA VAL A 110 -6.03 1.78 -18.23
C VAL A 110 -6.33 1.78 -19.74
N ILE A 111 -5.37 1.39 -20.57
CA ILE A 111 -5.43 1.58 -22.03
C ILE A 111 -4.93 0.33 -22.75
N ALA A 112 -5.50 0.00 -23.92
CA ALA A 112 -5.03 -1.08 -24.78
C ALA A 112 -4.85 -0.63 -26.24
N TYR A 113 -3.70 -0.96 -26.82
CA TYR A 113 -3.34 -0.69 -28.22
C TYR A 113 -2.93 -1.97 -28.96
N LEU A 114 -3.22 -2.03 -30.26
CA LEU A 114 -2.64 -3.01 -31.18
C LEU A 114 -1.71 -2.32 -32.18
N ALA A 115 -0.64 -3.01 -32.57
CA ALA A 115 0.13 -2.72 -33.77
C ALA A 115 0.43 -4.01 -34.54
N GLN A 116 0.28 -3.99 -35.87
CA GLN A 116 0.64 -5.13 -36.72
C GLN A 116 2.17 -5.19 -36.89
N ILE A 117 2.73 -6.41 -36.85
CA ILE A 117 4.19 -6.64 -36.86
C ILE A 117 4.53 -7.86 -37.76
N PRO A 118 5.69 -7.88 -38.46
CA PRO A 118 6.06 -9.02 -39.31
C PRO A 118 6.29 -10.32 -38.52
N ASP A 119 6.92 -10.23 -37.36
CA ASP A 119 7.17 -11.32 -36.41
C ASP A 119 7.00 -10.76 -35.00
N ALA A 120 5.99 -11.23 -34.26
CA ALA A 120 5.69 -10.76 -32.91
C ALA A 120 6.78 -11.14 -31.89
N THR A 121 7.75 -11.96 -32.25
CA THR A 121 8.92 -12.32 -31.43
C THR A 121 10.20 -11.55 -31.78
N GLN A 122 10.17 -10.67 -32.79
CA GLN A 122 11.32 -9.84 -33.19
C GLN A 122 11.68 -8.82 -32.11
N SER A 123 12.96 -8.51 -31.91
CA SER A 123 13.39 -7.60 -30.84
C SER A 123 12.98 -6.14 -31.08
N ASP A 124 13.08 -5.65 -32.32
CA ASP A 124 12.78 -4.25 -32.66
C ASP A 124 11.27 -4.00 -32.76
N VAL A 125 10.79 -3.03 -31.97
CA VAL A 125 9.38 -2.57 -31.92
C VAL A 125 9.23 -1.11 -32.35
N THR A 126 10.31 -0.47 -32.82
CA THR A 126 10.29 0.92 -33.25
C THR A 126 9.59 1.08 -34.60
N GLY A 127 9.08 2.29 -34.87
CA GLY A 127 8.43 2.62 -36.15
C GLY A 127 7.06 1.95 -36.39
N LEU A 128 6.62 1.04 -35.54
CA LEU A 128 5.31 0.38 -35.60
C LEU A 128 4.13 1.38 -35.61
N LYS A 129 2.96 0.88 -36.03
CA LYS A 129 1.76 1.69 -36.28
C LYS A 129 0.64 1.23 -35.36
N TRP A 130 0.46 2.00 -34.30
CA TRP A 130 -0.40 1.67 -33.16
C TRP A 130 -1.79 2.28 -33.31
N PHE A 131 -2.83 1.54 -32.95
CA PHE A 131 -4.20 2.02 -32.82
C PHE A 131 -4.78 1.59 -31.48
N LYS A 132 -5.48 2.51 -30.80
CA LYS A 132 -6.15 2.23 -29.52
C LYS A 132 -7.38 1.37 -29.77
N ILE A 133 -7.52 0.25 -29.06
CA ILE A 133 -8.69 -0.65 -29.18
C ILE A 133 -9.63 -0.58 -27.98
N TRP A 134 -9.16 -0.07 -26.84
CA TRP A 134 -9.96 0.10 -25.63
C TRP A 134 -9.27 1.08 -24.67
N GLU A 135 -10.07 1.73 -23.83
CA GLU A 135 -9.62 2.54 -22.69
C GLU A 135 -10.68 2.54 -21.59
N ASP A 136 -10.26 2.71 -20.33
CA ASP A 136 -11.12 3.14 -19.23
C ASP A 136 -10.42 4.27 -18.45
N GLY A 137 -11.16 5.36 -18.19
CA GLY A 137 -10.64 6.64 -17.72
C GLY A 137 -11.19 7.04 -16.36
N MET A 138 -11.54 8.32 -16.19
CA MET A 138 -12.21 8.81 -14.98
C MET A 138 -13.73 8.91 -15.21
N ASN A 139 -14.51 8.40 -14.27
CA ASN A 139 -15.96 8.54 -14.22
C ASN A 139 -16.38 9.88 -13.59
N SER A 140 -17.66 10.25 -13.73
CA SER A 140 -18.22 11.46 -13.11
C SER A 140 -18.27 11.42 -11.57
N ASP A 141 -18.13 10.23 -10.97
CA ASP A 141 -17.97 10.04 -9.51
C ASP A 141 -16.50 10.14 -9.05
N GLN A 142 -15.59 10.57 -9.93
CA GLN A 142 -14.14 10.64 -9.77
C GLN A 142 -13.43 9.27 -9.66
N SER A 143 -14.12 8.14 -9.85
CA SER A 143 -13.45 6.83 -9.87
C SER A 143 -12.67 6.62 -11.17
N TRP A 144 -11.47 6.06 -11.07
CA TRP A 144 -10.53 5.85 -12.18
C TRP A 144 -10.51 4.40 -12.69
N GLY A 145 -9.96 4.20 -13.89
CA GLY A 145 -9.77 2.87 -14.49
C GLY A 145 -8.91 1.96 -13.59
N VAL A 146 -7.89 2.52 -12.94
CA VAL A 146 -7.07 1.84 -11.93
C VAL A 146 -7.92 1.34 -10.75
N ASP A 147 -8.80 2.17 -10.18
CA ASP A 147 -9.67 1.76 -9.07
C ASP A 147 -10.55 0.54 -9.44
N ARG A 148 -11.01 0.50 -10.70
CA ARG A 148 -11.83 -0.59 -11.26
C ARG A 148 -10.99 -1.82 -11.61
N LEU A 149 -9.73 -1.65 -11.98
CA LEU A 149 -8.73 -2.72 -12.11
C LEU A 149 -8.42 -3.34 -10.74
N ILE A 150 -8.23 -2.53 -9.68
CA ILE A 150 -8.02 -3.00 -8.30
C ILE A 150 -9.25 -3.76 -7.80
N ALA A 151 -10.46 -3.21 -7.98
CA ALA A 151 -11.71 -3.89 -7.65
C ALA A 151 -11.90 -5.22 -8.43
N SER A 152 -11.31 -5.31 -9.63
CA SER A 152 -11.29 -6.51 -10.49
C SER A 152 -10.06 -7.41 -10.24
N LYS A 153 -9.23 -7.11 -9.24
CA LYS A 153 -8.00 -7.85 -8.87
C LYS A 153 -7.00 -7.97 -10.01
N GLY A 154 -6.68 -6.84 -10.64
CA GLY A 154 -5.71 -6.76 -11.73
C GLY A 154 -6.28 -7.13 -13.09
N LYS A 155 -7.45 -7.76 -13.16
CA LYS A 155 -8.04 -8.25 -14.41
C LYS A 155 -8.84 -7.18 -15.15
N VAL A 156 -8.46 -6.87 -16.39
CA VAL A 156 -9.14 -5.91 -17.27
C VAL A 156 -9.49 -6.57 -18.61
N SER A 157 -10.78 -6.51 -19.00
CA SER A 157 -11.31 -7.27 -20.15
C SER A 157 -11.84 -6.37 -21.28
N PHE A 158 -11.42 -6.66 -22.51
CA PHE A 158 -11.84 -5.95 -23.73
C PHE A 158 -11.87 -6.89 -24.94
N THR A 159 -12.40 -6.42 -26.08
CA THR A 159 -12.60 -7.25 -27.28
C THR A 159 -11.60 -6.88 -28.37
N ILE A 160 -10.92 -7.88 -28.95
CA ILE A 160 -10.10 -7.68 -30.16
C ILE A 160 -11.03 -7.33 -31.33
N PRO A 161 -10.80 -6.25 -32.10
CA PRO A 161 -11.67 -5.86 -33.20
C PRO A 161 -11.89 -6.99 -34.22
N SER A 162 -13.14 -7.22 -34.65
CA SER A 162 -13.52 -8.32 -35.53
C SER A 162 -13.21 -8.09 -37.02
N CYS A 163 -12.85 -6.87 -37.41
CA CYS A 163 -12.72 -6.41 -38.79
C CYS A 163 -11.28 -6.15 -39.27
N ILE A 164 -10.30 -6.18 -38.38
CA ILE A 164 -8.88 -5.99 -38.73
C ILE A 164 -8.31 -7.25 -39.42
N PRO A 165 -7.21 -7.13 -40.20
CA PRO A 165 -6.56 -8.28 -40.83
C PRO A 165 -6.12 -9.38 -39.87
N ALA A 166 -6.14 -10.62 -40.35
CA ALA A 166 -5.32 -11.68 -39.76
C ALA A 166 -3.82 -11.33 -39.88
N GLY A 167 -3.02 -11.74 -38.90
CA GLY A 167 -1.58 -11.49 -38.89
C GLY A 167 -1.01 -11.53 -37.49
N GLN A 168 0.29 -11.23 -37.38
CA GLN A 168 0.93 -11.07 -36.08
C GLN A 168 0.83 -9.62 -35.61
N TYR A 169 0.60 -9.45 -34.31
CA TYR A 169 0.37 -8.17 -33.65
C TYR A 169 1.08 -8.13 -32.31
N LEU A 170 1.45 -6.93 -31.85
CA LEU A 170 1.69 -6.67 -30.44
C LEU A 170 0.44 -6.04 -29.82
N LEU A 171 0.02 -6.56 -28.67
CA LEU A 171 -0.95 -5.93 -27.78
C LEU A 171 -0.18 -5.24 -26.66
N ARG A 172 -0.14 -3.90 -26.71
CA ARG A 172 0.41 -3.05 -25.65
C ARG A 172 -0.73 -2.71 -24.70
N ALA A 173 -0.71 -3.30 -23.51
CA ALA A 173 -1.58 -2.89 -22.41
C ALA A 173 -0.83 -1.89 -21.54
N GLU A 174 -1.52 -0.88 -21.00
CA GLU A 174 -0.89 0.20 -20.24
C GLU A 174 -1.74 0.66 -19.06
N ILE A 175 -1.06 1.03 -17.98
CA ILE A 175 -1.58 1.86 -16.88
C ILE A 175 -0.76 3.15 -16.84
N ILE A 176 -1.43 4.29 -16.64
CA ILE A 176 -0.75 5.57 -16.41
C ILE A 176 -1.14 6.06 -15.02
N ALA A 177 -0.25 5.95 -14.02
CA ALA A 177 -0.49 6.47 -12.68
C ALA A 177 -0.25 7.99 -12.66
N LEU A 178 -1.23 8.74 -12.15
CA LEU A 178 -1.25 10.21 -12.19
C LEU A 178 -0.97 10.88 -10.83
N HIS A 179 -0.63 10.11 -9.79
CA HIS A 179 -0.37 10.61 -8.44
C HIS A 179 0.73 11.69 -8.37
N ALA A 180 1.68 11.68 -9.32
CA ALA A 180 2.75 12.69 -9.43
C ALA A 180 2.63 13.57 -10.70
N ALA A 181 1.53 13.48 -11.45
CA ALA A 181 1.35 14.12 -12.76
C ALA A 181 1.10 15.64 -12.73
N GLY A 182 1.24 16.32 -11.58
CA GLY A 182 1.07 17.78 -11.48
C GLY A 182 2.03 18.60 -12.36
N SER A 183 3.11 17.99 -12.83
CA SER A 183 4.05 18.55 -13.82
C SER A 183 4.64 17.42 -14.69
N TYR A 184 5.37 17.77 -15.75
CA TYR A 184 6.12 16.80 -16.56
C TYR A 184 7.65 16.99 -16.41
N PRO A 185 8.43 15.91 -16.21
CA PRO A 185 7.99 14.53 -15.96
C PRO A 185 7.27 14.40 -14.60
N GLY A 186 6.38 13.42 -14.47
CA GLY A 186 5.58 13.22 -13.26
C GLY A 186 4.59 12.06 -13.37
N ALA A 187 3.84 11.95 -14.47
CA ALA A 187 3.07 10.74 -14.77
C ALA A 187 3.98 9.52 -14.92
N GLN A 188 3.51 8.37 -14.41
CA GLN A 188 4.24 7.11 -14.36
C GLN A 188 3.54 6.08 -15.23
N PHE A 189 4.24 5.54 -16.23
CA PHE A 189 3.66 4.70 -17.27
C PHE A 189 4.20 3.26 -17.14
N TYR A 190 3.30 2.29 -16.99
CA TYR A 190 3.61 0.85 -16.92
C TYR A 190 2.97 0.18 -18.14
N MET A 191 3.73 -0.48 -19.01
CA MET A 191 3.18 -1.07 -20.24
C MET A 191 3.98 -2.26 -20.80
N GLU A 192 3.37 -3.45 -20.83
CA GLU A 192 3.98 -4.63 -21.44
C GLU A 192 3.31 -4.99 -22.78
N CYS A 193 4.07 -5.65 -23.66
CA CYS A 193 3.60 -6.09 -24.97
C CYS A 193 3.41 -7.60 -25.03
N ALA A 194 2.15 -8.03 -25.22
CA ALA A 194 1.81 -9.41 -25.54
C ALA A 194 1.94 -9.69 -27.05
N GLN A 195 2.45 -10.87 -27.38
CA GLN A 195 2.79 -11.31 -28.73
C GLN A 195 1.64 -12.15 -29.29
N LEU A 196 0.87 -11.60 -30.23
CA LEU A 196 -0.39 -12.21 -30.71
C LEU A 196 -0.31 -12.67 -32.17
N GLN A 197 -1.00 -13.77 -32.47
CA GLN A 197 -1.38 -14.20 -33.81
C GLN A 197 -2.90 -14.05 -33.91
N ILE A 198 -3.35 -12.97 -34.55
CA ILE A 198 -4.77 -12.72 -34.80
C ILE A 198 -5.23 -13.60 -35.97
N THR A 199 -6.39 -14.24 -35.81
CA THR A 199 -6.96 -15.22 -36.75
C THR A 199 -8.41 -14.87 -37.10
N GLY A 200 -8.85 -15.21 -38.32
CA GLY A 200 -10.11 -14.69 -38.87
C GLY A 200 -9.98 -13.21 -39.24
N GLY A 201 -10.97 -12.40 -38.89
CA GLY A 201 -10.91 -10.94 -39.09
C GLY A 201 -11.52 -10.46 -40.41
N GLY A 202 -11.08 -9.28 -40.84
CA GLY A 202 -11.51 -8.60 -42.06
C GLY A 202 -10.36 -7.92 -42.79
N ASN A 203 -10.63 -6.77 -43.43
CA ASN A 203 -9.62 -6.00 -44.19
C ASN A 203 -9.57 -4.51 -43.77
N THR A 204 -10.17 -4.14 -42.63
CA THR A 204 -10.22 -2.74 -42.19
C THR A 204 -8.87 -2.30 -41.64
N SER A 205 -8.29 -1.26 -42.22
CA SER A 205 -7.07 -0.62 -41.72
C SER A 205 -7.43 0.56 -40.80
N PRO A 206 -7.10 0.52 -39.49
CA PRO A 206 -7.35 1.62 -38.56
C PRO A 206 -6.51 2.87 -38.89
N ALA A 207 -6.95 4.04 -38.41
CA ALA A 207 -6.06 5.20 -38.27
C ALA A 207 -5.04 4.92 -37.16
N THR A 208 -3.78 5.28 -37.37
CA THR A 208 -2.66 4.88 -36.48
C THR A 208 -1.78 6.05 -36.05
N VAL A 209 -1.14 5.87 -34.90
CA VAL A 209 -0.11 6.75 -34.33
C VAL A 209 1.23 6.01 -34.21
N SER A 210 2.28 6.71 -33.80
CA SER A 210 3.59 6.12 -33.50
C SER A 210 3.89 6.28 -32.01
N PHE A 211 4.54 5.31 -31.40
CA PHE A 211 5.21 5.46 -30.11
C PHE A 211 6.73 5.40 -30.34
N PRO A 212 7.55 6.27 -29.70
CA PRO A 212 7.13 7.50 -29.00
C PRO A 212 6.44 8.52 -29.91
N GLY A 213 5.82 9.54 -29.31
CA GLY A 213 5.22 10.69 -30.02
C GLY A 213 3.68 10.73 -30.12
N ALA A 214 2.97 9.64 -29.80
CA ALA A 214 1.51 9.66 -29.63
C ALA A 214 1.07 10.41 -28.35
N TYR A 215 1.96 10.47 -27.36
CA TYR A 215 1.82 11.25 -26.13
C TYR A 215 2.84 12.38 -26.12
N LYS A 216 2.49 13.48 -25.43
CA LYS A 216 3.38 14.59 -25.09
C LYS A 216 3.26 14.86 -23.60
N GLY A 217 4.35 15.31 -22.96
CA GLY A 217 4.30 15.75 -21.57
C GLY A 217 3.23 16.81 -21.32
N SER A 218 2.97 17.68 -22.31
CA SER A 218 1.96 18.74 -22.26
C SER A 218 0.52 18.30 -22.57
N ASP A 219 0.24 17.02 -22.85
CA ASP A 219 -1.13 16.58 -23.08
C ASP A 219 -1.87 16.51 -21.72
N PRO A 220 -3.15 16.94 -21.61
CA PRO A 220 -3.88 16.99 -20.33
C PRO A 220 -4.25 15.61 -19.76
N GLY A 221 -3.96 14.54 -20.51
CA GLY A 221 -3.99 13.17 -20.00
C GLY A 221 -2.69 12.73 -19.32
N VAL A 222 -1.63 13.54 -19.41
CA VAL A 222 -0.25 13.25 -18.96
C VAL A 222 0.26 14.27 -17.93
N THR A 223 0.01 15.57 -18.11
CA THR A 223 0.16 16.57 -17.04
C THR A 223 -1.21 16.98 -16.53
N ILE A 224 -1.52 16.59 -15.29
CA ILE A 224 -2.77 16.89 -14.60
C ILE A 224 -2.59 16.76 -13.08
N ASN A 225 -3.11 17.74 -12.33
CA ASN A 225 -3.31 17.57 -10.89
C ASN A 225 -4.62 16.81 -10.67
N ILE A 226 -4.54 15.62 -10.04
CA ILE A 226 -5.70 14.78 -9.70
C ILE A 226 -6.24 15.02 -8.27
N TYR A 227 -5.55 15.78 -7.43
CA TYR A 227 -5.94 16.09 -6.05
C TYR A 227 -6.96 17.24 -5.94
N GLN A 228 -7.72 17.47 -7.01
CA GLN A 228 -8.75 18.50 -7.17
C GLN A 228 -9.95 17.86 -7.87
N HIS A 229 -11.16 18.42 -7.71
CA HIS A 229 -12.31 17.91 -8.44
C HIS A 229 -12.19 18.19 -9.95
N LEU A 230 -12.13 17.12 -10.75
CA LEU A 230 -12.00 17.18 -12.19
C LEU A 230 -13.38 17.10 -12.85
N ASN A 231 -13.75 18.14 -13.60
CA ASN A 231 -15.00 18.17 -14.39
C ASN A 231 -15.02 17.09 -15.49
N SER A 232 -13.85 16.74 -16.01
CA SER A 232 -13.63 15.65 -16.98
C SER A 232 -12.15 15.28 -17.02
N TYR A 233 -11.86 14.08 -17.53
CA TYR A 233 -10.52 13.63 -17.88
C TYR A 233 -10.51 13.13 -19.33
N THR A 234 -9.41 13.36 -20.05
CA THR A 234 -9.21 12.88 -21.42
C THR A 234 -8.03 11.93 -21.43
N VAL A 235 -8.29 10.64 -21.67
CA VAL A 235 -7.26 9.61 -21.84
C VAL A 235 -6.32 10.00 -23.00
N PRO A 236 -4.99 9.95 -22.84
CA PRO A 236 -4.07 10.48 -23.85
C PRO A 236 -4.03 9.65 -25.15
N GLY A 237 -3.50 10.25 -26.21
CA GLY A 237 -3.35 9.64 -27.53
C GLY A 237 -4.62 9.67 -28.40
N PRO A 238 -4.76 8.76 -29.39
CA PRO A 238 -5.90 8.75 -30.30
C PRO A 238 -7.17 8.23 -29.64
N ALA A 239 -8.33 8.50 -30.25
CA ALA A 239 -9.61 7.89 -29.88
C ALA A 239 -9.62 6.37 -30.14
N VAL A 240 -10.50 5.65 -29.43
CA VAL A 240 -10.70 4.20 -29.59
C VAL A 240 -11.21 3.86 -30.99
N PHE A 241 -10.56 2.91 -31.65
CA PHE A 241 -10.98 2.35 -32.94
C PHE A 241 -12.19 1.42 -32.77
N SER A 242 -13.14 1.51 -33.70
CA SER A 242 -14.33 0.65 -33.78
C SER A 242 -14.56 0.19 -35.22
N CYS A 243 -15.02 -1.05 -35.37
CA CYS A 243 -15.27 -1.66 -36.69
C CYS A 243 -16.44 -1.02 -37.45
N ASP A 244 -17.42 -0.46 -36.73
CA ASP A 244 -18.65 0.08 -37.32
C ASP A 244 -18.50 1.56 -37.76
N GLY A 245 -17.30 2.13 -37.62
CA GLY A 245 -17.00 3.54 -37.93
C GLY A 245 -17.58 4.54 -36.91
N THR A 246 -18.51 4.12 -36.06
CA THR A 246 -18.98 4.89 -34.90
C THR A 246 -18.00 4.79 -33.74
N LEU A 247 -17.52 5.93 -33.25
CA LEU A 247 -16.80 6.01 -31.98
C LEU A 247 -17.63 5.34 -30.87
N PRO A 248 -17.05 4.45 -30.04
CA PRO A 248 -17.72 3.99 -28.83
C PRO A 248 -18.05 5.18 -27.92
N PRO A 249 -19.20 5.20 -27.22
CA PRO A 249 -19.37 6.11 -26.10
C PRO A 249 -18.33 5.79 -25.02
N PRO A 250 -17.86 6.77 -24.22
CA PRO A 250 -16.92 6.52 -23.13
C PRO A 250 -17.44 5.41 -22.21
N GLN A 251 -16.69 4.31 -22.12
CA GLN A 251 -17.15 3.11 -21.41
C GLN A 251 -16.89 3.25 -19.91
N SER A 252 -17.78 3.93 -19.21
CA SER A 252 -17.85 3.82 -17.74
C SER A 252 -18.19 2.36 -17.37
N THR A 253 -17.20 1.60 -16.93
CA THR A 253 -17.40 0.21 -16.53
C THR A 253 -18.12 0.15 -15.18
N GLN A 254 -19.45 0.17 -15.22
CA GLN A 254 -20.28 -0.13 -14.06
C GLN A 254 -19.91 -1.51 -13.49
N PRO A 255 -19.83 -1.67 -12.16
CA PRO A 255 -19.47 -2.95 -11.54
C PRO A 255 -20.42 -4.04 -12.01
N GLY A 256 -19.85 -5.09 -12.60
CA GLY A 256 -20.60 -6.10 -13.34
C GLY A 256 -21.70 -6.75 -12.50
N THR A 257 -22.95 -6.52 -12.89
CA THR A 257 -24.08 -7.26 -12.30
C THR A 257 -23.90 -8.74 -12.60
N LEU A 258 -23.84 -9.57 -11.56
CA LEU A 258 -23.77 -11.03 -11.68
C LEU A 258 -25.03 -11.56 -12.36
N ILE A 259 -24.98 -11.70 -13.69
CA ILE A 259 -25.97 -12.45 -14.46
C ILE A 259 -25.80 -13.92 -14.08
N ILE A 260 -26.62 -14.39 -13.15
CA ILE A 260 -26.76 -15.81 -12.84
C ILE A 260 -27.55 -16.44 -13.99
N ASP A 261 -26.85 -16.75 -15.07
CA ASP A 261 -27.46 -17.32 -16.26
C ASP A 261 -28.04 -18.71 -15.94
N SER A 262 -29.34 -18.89 -16.20
CA SER A 262 -30.06 -20.07 -15.74
C SER A 262 -29.66 -21.29 -16.59
N HIS A 263 -28.96 -22.27 -15.98
CA HIS A 263 -28.42 -23.45 -16.66
C HIS A 263 -29.39 -24.07 -17.68
N ALA A 264 -29.02 -23.97 -18.97
CA ALA A 264 -29.55 -24.86 -19.99
C ALA A 264 -29.05 -26.29 -19.71
N HIS A 265 -29.97 -27.25 -19.64
CA HIS A 265 -29.61 -28.66 -19.45
C HIS A 265 -28.86 -29.22 -20.66
N GLN A 266 -27.60 -29.64 -20.46
CA GLN A 266 -26.96 -30.64 -21.31
C GLN A 266 -26.35 -31.76 -20.45
N HIS A 267 -26.58 -33.00 -20.85
CA HIS A 267 -26.09 -34.19 -20.16
C HIS A 267 -24.66 -34.53 -20.62
N VAL A 268 -23.74 -34.70 -19.68
CA VAL A 268 -22.42 -35.30 -19.92
C VAL A 268 -22.27 -36.51 -18.99
N HIS A 269 -21.91 -37.67 -19.56
CA HIS A 269 -21.68 -38.89 -18.79
C HIS A 269 -20.26 -38.90 -18.21
N CYS A 270 -20.13 -39.05 -16.89
CA CYS A 270 -18.82 -39.23 -16.25
C CYS A 270 -18.29 -40.66 -16.46
N ALA A 271 -17.05 -40.77 -16.97
CA ALA A 271 -16.26 -41.99 -16.86
C ALA A 271 -15.69 -42.16 -15.43
N LYS A 272 -15.26 -43.37 -15.08
CA LYS A 272 -14.69 -43.70 -13.76
C LYS A 272 -13.18 -43.44 -13.72
N PRO A 273 -12.62 -42.88 -12.64
CA PRO A 273 -11.19 -42.92 -12.37
C PRO A 273 -10.79 -44.26 -11.71
N GLU A 274 -9.61 -44.78 -12.07
CA GLU A 274 -8.95 -45.88 -11.35
C GLU A 274 -7.95 -45.33 -10.31
N PHE A 275 -7.74 -46.06 -9.20
CA PHE A 275 -6.79 -45.69 -8.16
C PHE A 275 -5.49 -46.50 -8.26
N TRP A 276 -4.34 -45.82 -8.23
CA TRP A 276 -3.04 -46.45 -8.00
C TRP A 276 -2.61 -46.29 -6.53
N CYS A 277 -2.18 -47.39 -5.90
CA CYS A 277 -1.69 -47.39 -4.53
C CYS A 277 -0.20 -47.77 -4.46
N TYR A 278 0.60 -46.96 -3.76
CA TYR A 278 2.01 -47.30 -3.50
C TYR A 278 2.18 -47.97 -2.14
N ARG A 279 2.90 -49.10 -2.09
CA ARG A 279 3.20 -49.82 -0.84
C ARG A 279 4.50 -49.32 -0.20
N ARG A 280 4.53 -49.22 1.14
CA ARG A 280 5.75 -49.38 1.95
C ARG A 280 5.65 -50.66 2.78
N SER A 281 6.78 -51.35 2.97
CA SER A 281 6.82 -52.71 3.52
C SER A 281 7.00 -52.72 5.05
N LEU A 282 6.26 -53.61 5.71
CA LEU A 282 6.55 -54.03 7.08
C LEU A 282 7.57 -55.17 7.05
N ARG A 283 8.52 -55.19 8.00
CA ARG A 283 9.33 -56.37 8.34
C ARG A 283 8.95 -56.88 9.73
N THR A 284 8.92 -58.20 9.87
CA THR A 284 8.37 -58.91 11.04
C THR A 284 9.44 -59.23 12.08
N VAL A 285 9.13 -59.04 13.36
CA VAL A 285 9.85 -59.67 14.51
C VAL A 285 8.82 -60.42 15.38
N ARG A 286 9.28 -61.37 16.19
CA ARG A 286 8.49 -62.54 16.65
C ARG A 286 7.71 -62.36 17.96
N ARG A 287 6.70 -63.23 18.10
CA ARG A 287 5.81 -63.53 19.25
C ARG A 287 6.50 -63.56 20.62
N ASN A 288 5.74 -63.25 21.68
CA ASN A 288 5.61 -64.16 22.84
C ASN A 288 4.25 -64.01 23.59
N ARG A 289 4.08 -64.71 24.73
CA ARG A 289 2.82 -65.03 25.46
C ARG A 289 2.95 -64.55 26.95
N VAL A 290 1.97 -64.45 27.87
CA VAL A 290 0.67 -65.14 28.12
C VAL A 290 -0.34 -64.28 28.95
N SER A 291 -1.63 -64.67 28.91
CA SER A 291 -2.64 -64.71 30.01
C SER A 291 -3.17 -63.45 30.75
N ASN A 292 -4.45 -63.18 30.48
CA ASN A 292 -5.63 -63.18 31.39
C ASN A 292 -5.75 -62.34 32.69
N ALA A 293 -6.99 -61.83 32.85
CA ALA A 293 -7.79 -61.68 34.11
C ALA A 293 -7.47 -60.53 35.08
N LEU A 294 -8.41 -60.00 35.90
CA LEU A 294 -9.91 -59.95 35.86
C LEU A 294 -10.40 -58.82 36.81
N ASP A 295 -11.64 -58.35 36.62
CA ASP A 295 -12.59 -57.67 37.55
C ASP A 295 -12.16 -56.60 38.59
N GLY A 296 -13.00 -55.57 38.74
CA GLY A 296 -13.01 -54.64 39.89
C GLY A 296 -14.00 -53.47 39.73
N ARG A 297 -14.96 -53.29 40.66
CA ARG A 297 -16.07 -52.31 40.55
C ARG A 297 -16.08 -51.23 41.66
N ALA A 298 -15.96 -49.95 41.27
CA ALA A 298 -16.66 -48.76 41.81
C ALA A 298 -16.60 -48.51 43.37
N PRO A 299 -17.33 -47.52 43.98
CA PRO A 299 -18.03 -46.34 43.44
C PRO A 299 -17.70 -44.98 44.15
N TYR A 300 -18.37 -43.93 43.64
CA TYR A 300 -18.49 -42.52 44.09
C TYR A 300 -18.69 -42.21 45.60
N LYS A 301 -18.24 -41.01 46.02
CA LYS A 301 -18.85 -39.99 46.93
C LYS A 301 -17.98 -38.69 46.80
N SER A 302 -18.39 -37.43 46.64
CA SER A 302 -19.59 -36.59 46.83
C SER A 302 -19.40 -35.44 47.85
N THR A 303 -19.25 -34.21 47.34
CA THR A 303 -20.01 -32.97 47.71
C THR A 303 -19.81 -32.26 49.07
N PRO A 304 -20.30 -31.01 49.26
CA PRO A 304 -20.49 -29.83 48.35
C PRO A 304 -19.71 -28.59 48.90
N THR A 305 -19.81 -27.32 48.47
CA THR A 305 -20.94 -26.32 48.44
C THR A 305 -20.33 -24.93 48.00
N LEU A 306 -20.89 -23.68 47.96
CA LEU A 306 -22.17 -23.02 48.26
C LEU A 306 -22.34 -21.65 47.50
N TRP A 307 -22.86 -21.64 46.26
CA TRP A 307 -23.60 -20.50 45.62
C TRP A 307 -22.85 -19.15 45.38
N MET A 308 -23.31 -18.19 44.55
CA MET A 308 -24.51 -17.93 43.72
C MET A 308 -24.01 -17.18 42.42
N VAL A 309 -24.70 -16.81 41.33
CA VAL A 309 -26.11 -16.62 40.87
C VAL A 309 -26.18 -17.02 39.36
N LYS A 310 -27.11 -17.89 38.92
CA LYS A 310 -28.23 -17.63 37.96
C LYS A 310 -28.01 -16.54 36.87
N ALA A 311 -28.35 -16.72 35.59
CA ALA A 311 -28.95 -17.84 34.83
C ALA A 311 -28.60 -17.68 33.31
N GLY A 312 -28.75 -18.67 32.42
CA GLY A 312 -29.06 -20.09 32.62
C GLY A 312 -30.01 -20.68 31.55
N PHE A 313 -29.51 -21.56 30.68
CA PHE A 313 -30.30 -22.56 29.93
C PHE A 313 -29.44 -23.81 29.65
N THR A 314 -30.05 -25.00 29.57
CA THR A 314 -29.34 -26.28 29.44
C THR A 314 -30.28 -27.36 28.90
N ILE A 315 -29.87 -28.10 27.85
CA ILE A 315 -30.50 -29.38 27.47
C ILE A 315 -29.42 -30.42 27.08
N ALA A 316 -29.55 -31.60 27.70
CA ALA A 316 -29.03 -32.94 27.37
C ALA A 316 -27.64 -33.15 26.71
N LYS A 317 -26.81 -33.93 27.40
CA LYS A 317 -25.94 -34.94 26.75
C LYS A 317 -26.72 -36.27 26.65
N THR A 318 -26.84 -36.83 25.45
CA THR A 318 -27.19 -38.24 25.20
C THR A 318 -25.99 -38.96 24.56
N ARG A 319 -25.95 -40.30 24.64
CA ARG A 319 -24.75 -41.09 24.31
C ARG A 319 -25.07 -42.38 23.53
N ALA A 320 -25.05 -42.27 22.21
CA ALA A 320 -24.84 -43.32 21.21
C ALA A 320 -24.11 -42.62 20.04
N GLN A 321 -22.98 -43.11 19.52
CA GLN A 321 -22.78 -44.33 18.72
C GLN A 321 -23.38 -44.28 17.30
N ASP A 322 -22.56 -44.83 16.39
CA ASP A 322 -22.78 -45.14 14.98
C ASP A 322 -22.78 -43.99 13.97
N GLU A 323 -22.51 -44.35 12.71
CA GLU A 323 -22.04 -43.47 11.64
C GLU A 323 -23.20 -42.88 10.81
N GLY A 324 -23.06 -41.66 10.29
CA GLY A 324 -24.05 -41.10 9.36
C GLY A 324 -23.76 -39.69 8.87
N CYS A 325 -23.47 -39.54 7.57
CA CYS A 325 -23.52 -38.24 6.89
C CYS A 325 -24.97 -37.79 6.71
N PHE A 326 -25.27 -36.52 7.01
CA PHE A 326 -26.55 -35.91 6.61
C PHE A 326 -26.35 -34.56 5.91
N ARG A 327 -27.15 -34.36 4.85
CA ARG A 327 -27.25 -33.09 4.11
C ARG A 327 -28.04 -32.07 4.92
N ILE A 328 -27.66 -30.79 4.81
CA ILE A 328 -28.56 -29.68 5.16
C ILE A 328 -29.27 -29.22 3.88
N SER A 329 -30.58 -29.42 3.82
CA SER A 329 -31.47 -28.82 2.82
C SER A 329 -32.25 -27.65 3.42
N ARG A 330 -32.58 -26.66 2.60
CA ARG A 330 -33.15 -25.36 3.02
C ARG A 330 -34.44 -25.50 3.83
N PHE A 331 -34.59 -24.62 4.83
CA PHE A 331 -35.87 -23.99 5.16
C PHE A 331 -35.66 -22.47 5.18
N CYS A 332 -36.68 -21.70 4.82
CA CYS A 332 -36.62 -20.24 4.73
C CYS A 332 -37.89 -19.65 5.36
N GLY A 333 -37.78 -18.53 6.08
CA GLY A 333 -38.91 -17.99 6.86
C GLY A 333 -38.57 -16.74 7.67
N LEU A 334 -38.37 -15.61 6.96
CA LEU A 334 -38.65 -14.23 7.40
C LEU A 334 -38.54 -13.89 8.90
N LEU A 335 -37.47 -13.20 9.27
CA LEU A 335 -37.50 -11.92 10.02
C LEU A 335 -36.14 -11.19 9.81
N GLY A 336 -36.13 -9.87 9.98
CA GLY A 336 -35.13 -9.00 9.34
C GLY A 336 -33.78 -8.79 10.06
N ASN A 337 -32.78 -8.41 9.26
CA ASN A 337 -31.55 -7.67 9.59
C ASN A 337 -30.82 -8.02 10.91
N PHE A 338 -30.01 -9.08 10.90
CA PHE A 338 -28.79 -9.14 11.73
C PHE A 338 -27.64 -9.83 10.98
N TRP A 339 -26.47 -9.20 10.95
CA TRP A 339 -25.25 -9.76 10.34
C TRP A 339 -24.66 -10.87 11.22
N LEU A 340 -24.57 -12.09 10.69
CA LEU A 340 -23.87 -13.21 11.34
C LEU A 340 -22.42 -13.28 10.86
N ARG A 341 -21.47 -12.86 11.71
CA ARG A 341 -20.03 -13.00 11.46
C ARG A 341 -19.64 -14.49 11.42
N GLN A 342 -18.94 -14.90 10.36
CA GLN A 342 -18.20 -16.18 10.38
C GLN A 342 -16.89 -15.99 11.15
N HIS A 343 -16.74 -16.69 12.28
CA HIS A 343 -15.49 -16.76 13.02
C HIS A 343 -14.76 -18.06 12.66
N ARG A 344 -13.51 -17.98 12.21
CA ARG A 344 -12.60 -19.14 12.16
C ARG A 344 -11.77 -19.20 13.43
N LEU A 345 -11.75 -20.35 14.09
CA LEU A 345 -10.79 -20.68 15.14
C LEU A 345 -9.59 -21.38 14.50
N PHE A 346 -8.39 -20.84 14.70
CA PHE A 346 -7.16 -21.61 14.55
C PHE A 346 -6.77 -22.22 15.89
N CYS A 347 -6.16 -23.41 15.86
CA CYS A 347 -5.69 -24.11 17.05
C CYS A 347 -4.36 -24.80 16.72
N GLU A 348 -3.26 -24.12 17.02
CA GLU A 348 -1.92 -24.71 16.96
C GLU A 348 -1.52 -25.23 18.35
N SER A 349 -0.82 -26.36 18.36
CA SER A 349 -0.57 -27.13 19.59
C SER A 349 0.91 -27.15 19.96
N PHE A 350 1.31 -26.36 20.95
CA PHE A 350 2.58 -26.53 21.66
C PHE A 350 2.35 -26.69 23.19
N PRO A 351 3.14 -27.53 23.89
CA PRO A 351 2.79 -27.98 25.23
C PRO A 351 3.29 -27.05 26.34
N GLY A 352 2.44 -26.14 26.81
CA GLY A 352 2.59 -25.54 28.15
C GLY A 352 2.14 -24.09 28.29
N ARG A 353 1.07 -23.88 29.09
CA ARG A 353 0.51 -22.58 29.52
C ARG A 353 -0.05 -21.71 28.39
N VAL A 354 -1.37 -21.76 28.21
CA VAL A 354 -2.14 -20.74 27.49
C VAL A 354 -2.54 -19.64 28.47
N THR A 355 -1.99 -18.43 28.30
CA THR A 355 -2.55 -17.20 28.87
C THR A 355 -3.40 -16.51 27.82
N TRP A 356 -4.68 -16.31 28.12
CA TRP A 356 -5.61 -15.61 27.24
C TRP A 356 -5.35 -14.10 27.30
N VAL A 357 -4.82 -13.52 26.22
CA VAL A 357 -4.82 -12.08 25.99
C VAL A 357 -6.03 -11.76 25.12
N TYR A 358 -6.96 -10.94 25.63
CA TYR A 358 -8.02 -10.37 24.82
C TYR A 358 -7.42 -9.23 23.98
N ALA A 359 -7.18 -9.50 22.70
CA ALA A 359 -6.89 -8.48 21.71
C ALA A 359 -8.20 -8.15 20.97
N ASP A 360 -8.92 -7.15 21.45
CA ASP A 360 -10.12 -6.64 20.79
C ASP A 360 -9.71 -5.95 19.48
N ARG A 361 -9.93 -6.62 18.34
CA ARG A 361 -9.85 -5.96 17.02
C ARG A 361 -11.00 -4.96 16.89
N LEU A 362 -10.68 -3.71 17.18
CA LEU A 362 -11.38 -2.55 16.65
C LEU A 362 -11.22 -2.49 15.12
N PRO A 363 -12.03 -1.71 14.38
CA PRO A 363 -11.93 -1.65 12.92
C PRO A 363 -10.62 -1.02 12.48
N ASP A 364 -9.92 -1.66 11.53
CA ASP A 364 -8.65 -1.19 10.96
C ASP A 364 -8.88 -0.05 9.94
N SER A 365 -9.48 1.06 10.41
CA SER A 365 -9.75 2.28 9.65
C SER A 365 -9.72 3.48 10.60
N LEU A 366 -9.06 4.58 10.19
CA LEU A 366 -8.77 5.85 10.92
C LEU A 366 -7.37 5.95 11.59
N PHE A 367 -6.36 6.17 10.74
CA PHE A 367 -5.24 7.16 10.80
C PHE A 367 -4.36 7.36 12.07
N GLY A 368 -3.04 7.59 11.85
CA GLY A 368 -2.08 8.21 12.80
C GLY A 368 -0.89 7.32 13.22
N LEU A 369 0.32 7.41 12.65
CA LEU A 369 1.27 8.53 12.43
C LEU A 369 1.98 9.00 13.71
N TRP A 370 3.14 8.40 14.06
CA TRP A 370 3.94 8.80 15.24
C TRP A 370 5.45 8.71 15.02
N LEU A 371 6.22 9.56 15.72
CA LEU A 371 7.66 9.37 15.99
C LEU A 371 7.85 8.18 16.93
N GLN A 372 8.70 7.21 16.53
CA GLN A 372 8.84 5.94 17.24
C GLN A 372 10.28 5.57 17.57
N SER A 373 11.23 5.97 16.73
CA SER A 373 12.67 5.71 16.92
C SER A 373 13.50 6.95 16.57
N VAL A 374 14.73 6.99 17.08
CA VAL A 374 15.63 8.13 16.94
C VAL A 374 17.00 7.65 16.47
N GLY A 375 17.55 8.33 15.47
CA GLY A 375 18.92 8.18 14.99
C GLY A 375 19.78 9.35 15.47
N VAL A 376 21.02 9.08 15.88
CA VAL A 376 21.99 10.11 16.29
C VAL A 376 23.27 9.93 15.48
N ASN A 377 23.61 10.91 14.64
CA ASN A 377 24.72 10.83 13.68
C ASN A 377 24.74 9.51 12.87
N GLY A 378 23.55 9.07 12.41
CA GLY A 378 23.37 7.80 11.68
C GLY A 378 23.29 6.53 12.54
N VAL A 379 23.35 6.63 13.87
CA VAL A 379 23.21 5.49 14.80
C VAL A 379 21.80 5.44 15.40
N TRP A 380 20.99 4.51 14.90
CA TRP A 380 19.66 4.21 15.42
C TRP A 380 19.69 3.67 16.86
N GLN A 381 18.83 4.21 17.72
CA GLN A 381 18.67 3.75 19.11
C GLN A 381 17.75 2.53 19.22
N GLY A 382 16.87 2.30 18.23
CA GLY A 382 15.92 1.19 18.17
C GLY A 382 14.47 1.58 18.50
N GLN A 383 13.53 0.74 18.08
CA GLN A 383 12.08 0.99 18.19
C GLN A 383 11.64 1.28 19.63
N GLY A 384 11.03 2.44 19.85
CA GLY A 384 10.57 2.94 21.16
C GLY A 384 11.69 3.35 22.13
N VAL A 385 12.97 3.19 21.77
CA VAL A 385 14.08 3.44 22.68
C VAL A 385 14.28 4.94 22.87
N GLY A 386 14.03 5.42 24.09
CA GLY A 386 14.07 6.83 24.43
C GLY A 386 12.85 7.64 23.98
N VAL A 387 11.80 7.01 23.46
CA VAL A 387 10.61 7.69 22.92
C VAL A 387 9.35 7.37 23.73
N ARG A 388 8.49 8.37 23.92
CA ARG A 388 7.15 8.22 24.53
C ARG A 388 6.12 7.88 23.44
N VAL A 389 6.19 6.66 22.92
CA VAL A 389 5.35 6.20 21.80
C VAL A 389 3.88 6.06 22.24
N PRO A 390 2.91 6.69 21.54
CA PRO A 390 1.47 6.55 21.80
C PRO A 390 0.95 5.13 21.50
N SER A 391 -0.05 4.66 22.27
CA SER A 391 -0.68 3.34 22.08
C SER A 391 -1.95 3.35 21.22
N ALA A 392 -2.35 4.52 20.72
CA ALA A 392 -3.56 4.72 19.93
C ALA A 392 -3.29 5.75 18.84
N ASN A 393 -3.88 5.55 17.66
CA ASN A 393 -3.50 6.24 16.44
C ASN A 393 -4.23 7.58 16.23
N GLY A 394 -5.42 7.79 16.80
CA GLY A 394 -6.20 9.02 16.56
C GLY A 394 -5.42 10.33 16.87
N PRO A 395 -5.49 11.34 15.99
CA PRO A 395 -4.77 12.61 16.14
C PRO A 395 -5.18 13.39 17.39
N ILE A 396 -4.30 14.29 17.84
CA ILE A 396 -4.72 15.40 18.69
C ILE A 396 -5.32 16.49 17.79
N THR A 397 -6.44 17.10 18.22
CA THR A 397 -7.13 18.18 17.47
C THR A 397 -7.51 19.38 18.36
N ASP A 398 -7.44 19.22 19.69
CA ASP A 398 -7.69 20.30 20.66
C ASP A 398 -6.36 20.94 21.09
N LEU A 399 -6.12 22.16 20.59
CA LEU A 399 -4.96 22.99 20.94
C LEU A 399 -4.89 23.40 22.41
N THR A 400 -5.99 23.31 23.16
CA THR A 400 -6.06 23.67 24.58
C THR A 400 -5.77 22.48 25.51
N SER A 401 -5.77 21.26 24.97
CA SER A 401 -5.48 20.04 25.72
C SER A 401 -3.99 19.86 25.98
N ASN A 402 -3.63 19.41 27.19
CA ASN A 402 -2.24 19.02 27.52
C ASN A 402 -1.69 17.90 26.61
N ASN A 403 -2.54 17.20 25.87
CA ASN A 403 -2.10 16.22 24.87
C ASN A 403 -1.28 16.88 23.73
N ILE A 404 -1.47 18.17 23.44
CA ILE A 404 -0.71 18.90 22.40
C ILE A 404 0.78 19.07 22.74
N ILE A 405 1.21 18.70 23.95
CA ILE A 405 2.59 18.81 24.41
C ILE A 405 3.44 17.64 23.88
N CYS A 406 3.00 16.40 24.12
CA CYS A 406 3.76 15.17 23.85
C CYS A 406 2.88 13.99 23.42
N ASN A 407 1.63 14.24 23.03
CA ASN A 407 0.55 13.25 22.97
C ASN A 407 0.25 12.60 24.35
N THR A 408 -0.48 11.49 24.37
CA THR A 408 -1.07 10.82 25.54
C THR A 408 -1.14 9.31 25.33
N ASN A 409 -1.68 8.57 26.32
CA ASN A 409 -1.89 7.11 26.26
C ASN A 409 -0.66 6.33 25.75
N PHE A 410 0.52 6.56 26.33
CA PHE A 410 1.75 5.92 25.87
C PHE A 410 1.75 4.40 26.06
N LEU A 411 2.43 3.67 25.17
CA LEU A 411 2.77 2.26 25.34
C LEU A 411 3.46 2.02 26.70
N GLN A 412 3.15 0.89 27.33
CA GLN A 412 3.62 0.57 28.69
C GLN A 412 4.49 -0.68 28.71
N PRO A 413 5.64 -0.67 29.42
CA PRO A 413 6.21 0.47 30.14
C PRO A 413 6.78 1.54 29.18
N VAL A 414 6.61 2.82 29.52
CA VAL A 414 7.29 3.92 28.82
C VAL A 414 8.80 3.74 28.95
N SER A 415 9.56 3.96 27.88
CA SER A 415 11.02 3.87 27.88
C SER A 415 11.64 4.73 29.00
N SER A 416 12.46 4.12 29.86
CA SER A 416 13.31 4.82 30.83
C SER A 416 14.67 5.24 30.25
N THR A 417 14.96 4.91 28.99
CA THR A 417 16.21 5.30 28.32
C THR A 417 16.23 6.81 28.05
N ILE A 418 17.40 7.40 28.19
CA ILE A 418 17.71 8.78 27.83
C ILE A 418 18.83 8.72 26.79
N ILE A 419 18.61 9.35 25.63
CA ILE A 419 19.51 9.28 24.48
C ILE A 419 20.59 10.35 24.62
N THR A 420 21.85 9.95 24.66
CA THR A 420 22.97 10.90 24.69
C THR A 420 23.21 11.51 23.32
N VAL A 421 23.08 12.83 23.19
CA VAL A 421 23.26 13.55 21.92
C VAL A 421 24.28 14.69 22.10
N PRO A 422 25.36 14.75 21.30
CA PRO A 422 26.22 15.93 21.28
C PRO A 422 25.51 17.16 20.74
N ALA A 423 25.72 18.34 21.34
CA ALA A 423 25.28 19.59 20.75
C ALA A 423 25.99 19.79 19.39
N GLY A 424 25.24 20.12 18.34
CA GLY A 424 25.73 20.12 16.95
C GLY A 424 25.65 18.76 16.24
N ALA A 425 25.16 17.69 16.89
CA ALA A 425 24.90 16.41 16.22
C ALA A 425 23.66 16.47 15.33
N GLN A 426 23.67 15.64 14.29
CA GLN A 426 22.50 15.35 13.49
C GLN A 426 21.62 14.33 14.24
N VAL A 427 20.32 14.61 14.27
CA VAL A 427 19.28 13.74 14.82
C VAL A 427 18.26 13.46 13.72
N THR A 428 17.90 12.19 13.59
CA THR A 428 16.79 11.75 12.75
C THR A 428 15.67 11.24 13.64
N ALA A 429 14.45 11.68 13.38
CA ALA A 429 13.23 11.24 14.02
C ALA A 429 12.45 10.36 13.02
N GLU A 430 12.24 9.08 13.35
CA GLU A 430 11.61 8.08 12.49
C GLU A 430 10.11 8.01 12.75
N PHE A 431 9.32 8.31 11.71
CA PHE A 431 7.86 8.23 11.71
C PHE A 431 7.38 6.95 11.01
N HIS A 432 6.32 6.34 11.56
CA HIS A 432 5.59 5.23 10.91
C HIS A 432 4.08 5.35 11.13
N HIS A 433 3.30 4.73 10.24
CA HIS A 433 1.84 4.68 10.23
C HIS A 433 1.28 4.07 11.52
N LYS A 434 1.90 2.99 12.01
CA LYS A 434 1.43 2.23 13.17
C LYS A 434 2.47 2.29 14.28
N SER A 435 2.07 2.42 15.54
CA SER A 435 2.95 2.44 16.73
C SER A 435 3.79 1.18 16.98
N ALA A 436 3.69 0.18 16.09
CA ALA A 436 4.56 -1.00 16.01
C ALA A 436 5.87 -0.74 15.24
N GLY A 437 5.99 0.38 14.53
CA GLY A 437 7.07 0.70 13.60
C GLY A 437 6.81 0.14 12.20
N TYR A 438 7.86 0.06 11.38
CA TYR A 438 7.80 -0.62 10.09
C TYR A 438 7.28 -2.06 10.25
N THR A 439 6.16 -2.37 9.59
CA THR A 439 5.48 -3.67 9.70
C THR A 439 5.42 -4.44 8.37
N GLY A 440 6.20 -3.99 7.37
CA GLY A 440 6.10 -4.39 5.97
C GLY A 440 5.64 -3.22 5.10
N PRO A 441 5.48 -3.41 3.78
CA PRO A 441 4.86 -2.41 2.90
C PRO A 441 3.47 -1.99 3.40
N ASP A 442 3.21 -0.69 3.34
CA ASP A 442 1.96 -0.06 3.76
C ASP A 442 1.87 1.28 3.02
N PRO A 443 0.82 1.53 2.21
CA PRO A 443 0.73 2.72 1.35
C PRO A 443 0.56 4.04 2.13
N SER A 444 0.37 3.96 3.46
CA SER A 444 0.31 5.10 4.37
C SER A 444 1.46 5.09 5.38
N ASP A 445 2.53 4.33 5.13
CA ASP A 445 3.80 4.39 5.88
C ASP A 445 4.85 5.16 5.07
N PRO A 446 5.54 6.16 5.65
CA PRO A 446 5.48 6.59 7.05
C PRO A 446 4.21 7.34 7.43
N ILE A 447 3.54 7.93 6.42
CA ILE A 447 2.33 8.73 6.56
C ILE A 447 1.39 8.50 5.36
N ASP A 448 0.10 8.82 5.51
CA ASP A 448 -0.81 8.92 4.38
C ASP A 448 -0.34 10.05 3.45
N PRO A 449 0.02 9.79 2.19
CA PRO A 449 0.58 10.81 1.30
C PRO A 449 -0.44 11.89 0.88
N THR A 450 -1.74 11.71 1.17
CA THR A 450 -2.75 12.76 0.97
C THR A 450 -2.75 13.82 2.09
N ASN A 451 -2.19 13.49 3.25
CA ASN A 451 -2.10 14.38 4.41
C ASN A 451 -0.98 15.44 4.21
N LYS A 452 -1.33 16.52 3.50
CA LYS A 452 -0.40 17.64 3.27
C LYS A 452 -0.23 18.50 4.52
N GLY A 453 1.00 18.89 4.83
CA GLY A 453 1.28 19.82 5.92
C GLY A 453 2.75 19.90 6.35
N PRO A 454 3.09 20.70 7.37
CA PRO A 454 4.46 20.90 7.83
C PRO A 454 4.93 19.83 8.82
N LEU A 455 6.24 19.74 8.96
CA LEU A 455 6.89 19.16 10.13
C LEU A 455 7.53 20.23 11.02
N THR A 456 7.65 19.94 12.32
CA THR A 456 8.41 20.75 13.29
C THR A 456 9.17 19.90 14.29
N ALA A 457 10.26 20.46 14.82
CA ALA A 457 10.97 19.93 15.99
C ALA A 457 11.21 21.03 17.04
N TYR A 458 10.91 20.72 18.30
CA TYR A 458 11.08 21.60 19.45
C TYR A 458 11.89 20.93 20.57
N LEU A 459 12.70 21.70 21.29
CA LEU A 459 13.34 21.29 22.54
C LEU A 459 12.74 22.04 23.73
N ALA A 460 12.69 21.38 24.89
CA ALA A 460 12.48 22.00 26.19
C ALA A 460 13.43 21.41 27.24
N GLU A 461 14.11 22.27 28.01
CA GLU A 461 14.98 21.83 29.12
C GLU A 461 14.12 21.27 30.26
N VAL A 462 14.54 20.13 30.84
CA VAL A 462 13.79 19.43 31.89
C VAL A 462 14.70 18.98 33.05
N PRO A 463 14.21 19.02 34.31
CA PRO A 463 14.90 18.43 35.45
C PRO A 463 15.15 16.93 35.30
N SER A 464 14.30 16.21 34.56
CA SER A 464 14.57 14.84 34.13
C SER A 464 13.81 14.48 32.85
N ALA A 465 14.49 13.92 31.85
CA ALA A 465 13.88 13.50 30.59
C ALA A 465 12.90 12.32 30.75
N THR A 466 12.92 11.59 31.87
CA THR A 466 11.95 10.54 32.21
C THR A 466 10.79 11.01 33.09
N GLN A 467 10.69 12.31 33.41
CA GLN A 467 9.61 12.82 34.27
C GLN A 467 8.23 12.72 33.58
N SER A 468 7.20 12.27 34.30
CA SER A 468 5.85 12.14 33.75
C SER A 468 5.21 13.49 33.41
N THR A 469 5.45 14.52 34.21
CA THR A 469 4.86 15.86 34.05
C THR A 469 5.55 16.67 32.95
N VAL A 470 4.84 16.92 31.85
CA VAL A 470 5.32 17.74 30.71
C VAL A 470 4.66 19.13 30.62
N THR A 471 3.69 19.42 31.48
CA THR A 471 2.98 20.71 31.54
C THR A 471 3.86 21.84 32.09
N GLY A 472 3.75 23.04 31.52
CA GLY A 472 4.46 24.24 31.98
C GLY A 472 5.92 24.35 31.51
N LEU A 473 6.42 23.35 30.77
CA LEU A 473 7.73 23.38 30.13
C LEU A 473 7.84 24.51 29.09
N LYS A 474 9.08 24.92 28.81
CA LYS A 474 9.41 26.06 27.95
C LYS A 474 10.10 25.58 26.69
N TRP A 475 9.38 25.69 25.58
CA TRP A 475 9.72 25.07 24.30
C TRP A 475 10.30 26.10 23.34
N PHE A 476 11.34 25.73 22.60
CA PHE A 476 11.88 26.51 21.48
C PHE A 476 11.96 25.63 20.24
N LYS A 477 11.57 26.17 19.08
CA LYS A 477 11.63 25.46 17.79
C LYS A 477 13.09 25.40 17.34
N ILE A 478 13.57 24.23 16.91
CA ILE A 478 14.94 24.03 16.41
C ILE A 478 15.00 23.69 14.92
N TRP A 479 13.88 23.26 14.34
CA TRP A 479 13.75 22.95 12.93
C TRP A 479 12.26 22.95 12.53
N GLU A 480 12.00 23.23 11.26
CA GLU A 480 10.71 23.07 10.59
C GLU A 480 10.92 22.76 9.12
N ASP A 481 9.91 22.16 8.50
CA ASP A 481 9.84 21.98 7.06
C ASP A 481 8.40 22.20 6.57
N GLY A 482 8.20 23.21 5.73
CA GLY A 482 6.87 23.75 5.36
C GLY A 482 6.49 23.50 3.90
N LEU A 483 5.76 24.42 3.28
CA LEU A 483 5.50 24.41 1.85
C LEU A 483 6.68 25.00 1.07
N ILE A 484 7.15 24.29 0.03
CA ILE A 484 8.00 24.87 -1.01
C ILE A 484 7.07 25.33 -2.14
N ALA A 485 6.67 26.60 -2.11
CA ALA A 485 5.68 27.17 -3.03
C ALA A 485 6.01 26.90 -4.52
N SER A 486 7.29 26.96 -4.91
CA SER A 486 7.73 26.73 -6.30
C SER A 486 7.60 25.29 -6.81
N SER A 487 7.34 24.31 -5.94
CA SER A 487 7.08 22.91 -6.30
C SER A 487 5.79 22.35 -5.71
N HIS A 488 5.05 23.15 -4.94
CA HIS A 488 3.92 22.75 -4.09
C HIS A 488 4.19 21.55 -3.15
N GLN A 489 5.45 21.22 -2.87
CA GLN A 489 5.81 20.12 -1.97
C GLN A 489 5.81 20.58 -0.52
N TRP A 490 5.12 19.82 0.33
CA TRP A 490 5.05 20.00 1.77
C TRP A 490 6.18 19.29 2.52
N GLY A 491 6.35 19.60 3.81
CA GLY A 491 7.22 18.86 4.72
C GLY A 491 6.79 17.39 4.79
N SER A 492 5.47 17.13 4.82
CA SER A 492 4.91 15.78 4.83
C SER A 492 5.23 14.99 3.55
N ASP A 493 5.21 15.63 2.36
CA ASP A 493 5.70 14.99 1.11
C ASP A 493 7.17 14.57 1.23
N ARG A 494 8.01 15.42 1.81
CA ARG A 494 9.44 15.11 2.01
C ARG A 494 9.65 14.08 3.12
N LEU A 495 8.79 14.00 4.13
CA LEU A 495 8.81 12.92 5.11
C LEU A 495 8.50 11.57 4.44
N PHE A 496 7.47 11.53 3.59
CA PHE A 496 7.08 10.35 2.83
C PHE A 496 8.20 9.87 1.91
N ILE A 497 8.76 10.77 1.08
CA ILE A 497 9.90 10.49 0.18
C ILE A 497 11.13 9.97 0.95
N ASN A 498 11.37 10.45 2.17
CA ASN A 498 12.48 10.01 3.01
C ASN A 498 12.15 8.77 3.88
N GLY A 499 11.03 8.08 3.65
CA GLY A 499 10.65 6.87 4.40
C GLY A 499 10.52 7.10 5.90
N GLY A 500 10.00 8.27 6.31
CA GLY A 500 9.73 8.61 7.70
C GLY A 500 10.85 9.37 8.41
N ASN A 501 11.95 9.68 7.73
CA ASN A 501 13.19 10.16 8.35
C ASN A 501 13.29 11.70 8.42
N ALA A 502 12.57 12.31 9.37
CA ALA A 502 12.71 13.74 9.66
C ALA A 502 14.10 14.05 10.27
N THR A 503 15.00 14.66 9.51
CA THR A 503 16.42 14.82 9.89
C THR A 503 16.82 16.29 10.07
N PHE A 504 17.36 16.62 11.25
CA PHE A 504 17.75 17.98 11.64
C PHE A 504 18.96 17.99 12.58
N THR A 505 19.49 19.16 12.91
CA THR A 505 20.70 19.32 13.74
C THR A 505 20.35 19.94 15.08
N ILE A 506 20.81 19.35 16.20
CA ILE A 506 20.69 19.97 17.52
C ILE A 506 21.58 21.22 17.56
N PRO A 507 21.08 22.41 17.96
CA PRO A 507 21.89 23.62 18.01
C PRO A 507 23.18 23.44 18.83
N SER A 508 24.32 23.91 18.32
CA SER A 508 25.65 23.68 18.94
C SER A 508 25.96 24.60 20.13
N CYS A 509 25.13 25.62 20.37
CA CYS A 509 25.36 26.67 21.37
C CYS A 509 24.48 26.56 22.63
N ILE A 510 23.45 25.68 22.64
CA ILE A 510 22.60 25.48 23.81
C ILE A 510 23.36 24.78 24.95
N LYS A 511 22.80 24.92 26.15
CA LYS A 511 23.34 24.36 27.39
C LYS A 511 23.30 22.81 27.40
N ALA A 512 24.29 22.19 28.05
CA ALA A 512 24.24 20.77 28.39
C ALA A 512 23.17 20.44 29.44
N GLY A 513 22.58 19.24 29.35
CA GLY A 513 21.61 18.73 30.31
C GLY A 513 20.48 17.95 29.65
N GLN A 514 19.42 17.65 30.41
CA GLN A 514 18.30 16.85 29.91
C GLN A 514 17.23 17.69 29.22
N TYR A 515 16.75 17.18 28.09
CA TYR A 515 15.74 17.81 27.24
C TYR A 515 14.67 16.81 26.82
N LEU A 516 13.45 17.32 26.59
CA LEU A 516 12.48 16.63 25.74
C LEU A 516 12.57 17.20 24.32
N LEU A 517 12.62 16.30 23.33
CA LEU A 517 12.51 16.61 21.91
C LEU A 517 11.11 16.24 21.44
N ARG A 518 10.26 17.24 21.20
CA ARG A 518 8.94 17.10 20.59
C ARG A 518 9.13 17.21 19.08
N VAL A 519 8.78 16.15 18.34
CA VAL A 519 8.71 16.20 16.87
C VAL A 519 7.27 15.94 16.47
N GLU A 520 6.80 16.67 15.48
CA GLU A 520 5.39 16.74 15.07
C GLU A 520 5.27 16.86 13.56
N ASP A 521 4.35 16.09 13.01
CA ASP A 521 3.69 16.28 11.71
C ASP A 521 2.30 16.91 11.96
N ILE A 522 1.86 17.82 11.10
CA ILE A 522 0.54 18.45 11.19
C ILE A 522 -0.18 18.26 9.86
N ALA A 523 -1.19 17.40 9.80
CA ALA A 523 -1.98 17.20 8.59
C ALA A 523 -3.08 18.26 8.47
N LEU A 524 -3.16 18.90 7.30
CA LEU A 524 -3.99 20.08 7.04
C LEU A 524 -5.13 19.83 6.01
N GLN A 525 -5.41 18.58 5.65
CA GLN A 525 -6.42 18.19 4.67
C GLN A 525 -7.85 18.64 5.04
N ASP A 526 -8.18 18.66 6.34
CA ASP A 526 -9.45 19.16 6.87
C ASP A 526 -9.34 20.59 7.47
N ALA A 527 -8.19 21.26 7.34
CA ALA A 527 -7.84 22.45 8.14
C ALA A 527 -8.41 23.79 7.65
N SER A 528 -9.37 23.79 6.72
CA SER A 528 -10.04 25.03 6.25
C SER A 528 -10.85 25.75 7.34
N SER A 529 -11.06 25.11 8.51
CA SER A 529 -11.57 25.73 9.73
C SER A 529 -10.98 25.06 10.99
N TYR A 530 -11.21 25.64 12.18
CA TYR A 530 -10.86 25.02 13.46
C TYR A 530 -12.10 24.53 14.22
N PRO A 531 -12.12 23.30 14.76
CA PRO A 531 -11.10 22.26 14.59
C PRO A 531 -11.11 21.66 13.18
N GLY A 532 -9.93 21.23 12.70
CA GLY A 532 -9.74 20.66 11.37
C GLY A 532 -8.34 20.06 11.21
N ALA A 533 -7.30 20.85 11.47
CA ALA A 533 -5.91 20.38 11.54
C ALA A 533 -5.74 19.20 12.53
N GLN A 534 -4.96 18.19 12.11
CA GLN A 534 -4.72 16.96 12.84
C GLN A 534 -3.24 16.88 13.23
N PHE A 535 -2.94 16.75 14.52
CA PHE A 535 -1.59 16.91 15.06
C PHE A 535 -1.01 15.56 15.51
N PHE A 536 0.11 15.16 14.89
CA PHE A 536 0.73 13.85 15.00
C PHE A 536 2.15 13.97 15.57
N MET A 537 2.29 13.78 16.89
CA MET A 537 3.52 14.09 17.64
C MET A 537 3.92 13.01 18.65
N SER A 538 5.20 12.99 19.02
CA SER A 538 5.68 12.30 20.23
C SER A 538 6.91 13.00 20.82
N CYS A 539 7.24 12.68 22.07
CA CYS A 539 8.41 13.24 22.75
C CYS A 539 9.50 12.19 22.97
N ALA A 540 10.70 12.48 22.46
CA ALA A 540 11.94 11.75 22.76
C ALA A 540 12.67 12.36 23.97
N GLN A 541 13.48 11.55 24.64
CA GLN A 541 14.10 11.83 25.94
C GLN A 541 15.61 11.94 25.76
N LEU A 542 16.18 13.14 25.84
CA LEU A 542 17.58 13.41 25.47
C LEU A 542 18.43 13.88 26.66
N GLU A 543 19.73 13.57 26.60
CA GLU A 543 20.80 14.17 27.38
C GLU A 543 21.74 14.89 26.40
N ILE A 544 21.67 16.22 26.33
CA ILE A 544 22.50 17.04 25.46
C ILE A 544 23.87 17.23 26.12
N THR A 545 24.93 16.90 25.36
CA THR A 545 26.32 16.91 25.84
C THR A 545 27.20 17.88 25.07
N GLY A 546 28.16 18.51 25.75
CA GLY A 546 28.93 19.62 25.19
C GLY A 546 28.09 20.90 25.12
N GLY A 547 28.18 21.63 24.01
CA GLY A 547 27.36 22.83 23.79
C GLY A 547 27.96 24.14 24.35
N GLY A 548 27.08 25.08 24.67
CA GLY A 548 27.42 26.43 25.14
C GLY A 548 26.54 26.90 26.30
N ASN A 549 26.16 28.18 26.29
CA ASN A 549 25.32 28.81 27.31
C ASN A 549 24.16 29.62 26.71
N ALA A 550 23.75 29.33 25.47
CA ALA A 550 22.63 30.03 24.84
C ALA A 550 21.31 29.69 25.55
N SER A 551 20.48 30.71 25.73
CA SER A 551 19.13 30.62 26.31
C SER A 551 18.12 31.10 25.27
N PRO A 552 17.52 30.20 24.46
CA PRO A 552 16.54 30.55 23.44
C PRO A 552 15.32 31.30 23.99
N ALA A 553 14.67 32.08 23.12
CA ALA A 553 13.31 32.54 23.39
C ALA A 553 12.35 31.34 23.36
N THR A 554 11.39 31.29 24.27
CA THR A 554 10.53 30.09 24.48
C THR A 554 9.05 30.42 24.50
N VAL A 555 8.26 29.45 24.03
CA VAL A 555 6.79 29.41 24.09
C VAL A 555 6.33 28.34 25.08
N SER A 556 5.01 28.19 25.25
CA SER A 556 4.40 27.17 26.12
C SER A 556 3.39 26.35 25.32
N PHE A 557 3.32 25.04 25.58
CA PHE A 557 2.25 24.17 25.10
C PHE A 557 1.43 23.70 26.32
N PRO A 558 0.08 23.76 26.29
CA PRO A 558 -0.77 24.52 25.36
C PRO A 558 -0.44 26.01 25.25
N GLY A 559 -0.88 26.65 24.15
CA GLY A 559 -0.88 28.11 23.97
C GLY A 559 0.04 28.69 22.90
N ALA A 560 1.01 27.92 22.36
CA ALA A 560 1.87 28.36 21.27
C ALA A 560 1.20 28.35 19.88
N TYR A 561 0.18 27.49 19.71
CA TYR A 561 -0.70 27.45 18.55
C TYR A 561 -2.06 28.01 18.93
N THR A 562 -2.76 28.63 17.97
CA THR A 562 -4.09 29.23 18.20
C THR A 562 -5.07 28.84 17.09
N PRO A 563 -6.39 28.81 17.35
CA PRO A 563 -7.44 28.66 16.33
C PRO A 563 -7.49 29.77 15.26
N THR A 564 -6.60 30.75 15.33
CA THR A 564 -6.49 31.91 14.42
C THR A 564 -5.10 32.02 13.77
N ASP A 565 -4.22 31.03 13.99
CA ASP A 565 -2.92 30.94 13.34
C ASP A 565 -3.14 30.45 11.89
N PRO A 566 -2.71 31.18 10.84
CA PRO A 566 -2.91 30.77 9.45
C PRO A 566 -2.08 29.54 9.06
N GLY A 567 -1.12 29.12 9.90
CA GLY A 567 -0.45 27.83 9.79
C GLY A 567 -1.27 26.66 10.34
N ILE A 568 -2.36 26.93 11.07
CA ILE A 568 -3.28 25.93 11.63
C ILE A 568 -4.63 25.93 10.91
N VAL A 569 -5.11 27.10 10.48
CA VAL A 569 -6.33 27.23 9.67
C VAL A 569 -5.92 27.60 8.25
N THR A 570 -5.89 26.60 7.38
CA THR A 570 -5.32 26.65 6.04
C THR A 570 -6.19 25.84 5.08
N ASP A 571 -6.55 26.42 3.93
CA ASP A 571 -7.07 25.64 2.80
C ASP A 571 -5.88 25.20 1.93
N ILE A 572 -5.51 23.92 2.02
CA ILE A 572 -4.38 23.36 1.25
C ILE A 572 -4.61 23.34 -0.27
N TYR A 573 -5.86 23.51 -0.72
CA TYR A 573 -6.23 23.51 -2.14
C TYR A 573 -6.13 24.91 -2.77
N SER A 574 -5.97 25.96 -1.96
CA SER A 574 -5.85 27.35 -2.42
C SER A 574 -4.63 28.10 -1.85
N VAL A 575 -3.67 27.41 -1.24
CA VAL A 575 -2.49 28.03 -0.62
C VAL A 575 -1.35 28.20 -1.63
N GLU A 576 -0.91 29.45 -1.80
CA GLU A 576 0.26 29.82 -2.62
C GLU A 576 1.53 29.90 -1.73
N ASP A 577 1.45 30.67 -0.64
CA ASP A 577 2.48 30.79 0.40
C ASP A 577 1.96 30.26 1.75
N TYR A 578 2.81 29.55 2.51
CA TYR A 578 2.47 29.00 3.83
C TYR A 578 3.54 29.34 4.87
N THR A 579 3.11 29.64 6.11
CA THR A 579 3.99 29.85 7.26
C THR A 579 3.72 28.78 8.31
N VAL A 580 4.78 28.11 8.77
CA VAL A 580 4.70 27.06 9.79
C VAL A 580 4.31 27.68 11.15
N PRO A 581 3.34 27.11 11.88
CA PRO A 581 2.76 27.71 13.08
C PRO A 581 3.75 27.88 14.26
N GLY A 582 3.40 28.77 15.19
CA GLY A 582 4.16 29.04 16.42
C GLY A 582 5.42 29.90 16.21
N PRO A 583 6.46 29.78 17.06
CA PRO A 583 7.64 30.66 17.01
C PRO A 583 8.56 30.33 15.83
N ALA A 584 9.37 31.29 15.42
CA ALA A 584 10.47 31.08 14.47
C ALA A 584 11.51 30.08 15.01
N VAL A 585 12.23 29.42 14.09
CA VAL A 585 13.36 28.53 14.42
C VAL A 585 14.46 29.29 15.15
N PHE A 586 14.92 28.75 16.28
CA PHE A 586 16.11 29.21 16.98
C PHE A 586 17.37 28.74 16.26
N THR A 587 18.26 29.68 15.92
CA THR A 587 19.62 29.38 15.48
C THR A 587 20.65 29.84 16.50
N CYS A 588 21.84 29.24 16.41
CA CYS A 588 23.07 29.86 16.91
C CYS A 588 23.56 30.97 15.96
#